data_AF-A0A522RZ95-F1
#
_entry.id   AF-A0A522RZ95-F1
#
_cell.length_a   1.000
_cell.length_b   1.000
_cell.length_c   1.000
_cell.angle_alpha   90.00
_cell.angle_beta   90.00
_cell.angle_gamma   90.00
#
_symmetry.space_group_name_H-M   'P 1'
#
loop_
_entity.id
_entity.type
_entity.pdbx_description
1 polymer ?
#
loop_
_entity_poly.entity_id
_entity_poly.type
_entity_poly.pdbx_seq_one_letter_code
_entity_poly.pdbx_strand_id
1 'polypeptide(L)'
;MTYPSPAFREDRAEILHGAIRDLYFGLLVTHPTDGYATSYLPWELDAQRGPQGTLVGHLARYNPQWKVSPEGADALVVFQGPHAYVSPSWYPGKGLPYIPCKKCRFGTAIESMA
;
A
#
# COMPACT_ATOMS: atom_id res chain seq x y z
N MET A 1 -1.73 9.13 -13.62
CA MET A 1 -0.36 9.62 -13.42
C MET A 1 0.11 9.07 -12.08
N THR A 2 0.65 7.86 -12.06
CA THR A 2 1.01 7.19 -10.80
C THR A 2 2.48 7.44 -10.54
N TYR A 3 2.77 8.33 -9.60
CA TYR A 3 4.09 8.38 -8.97
C TYR A 3 4.34 6.99 -8.35
N PRO A 4 5.50 6.35 -8.56
CA PRO A 4 6.84 6.94 -8.71
C PRO A 4 7.31 7.24 -10.15
N SER A 5 8.39 8.03 -10.26
CA SER A 5 9.14 8.20 -11.52
C SER A 5 9.54 6.83 -12.10
N PRO A 6 9.52 6.64 -13.43
CA PRO A 6 9.95 5.38 -14.05
C PRO A 6 11.35 4.91 -13.61
N ALA A 7 12.24 5.84 -13.25
CA ALA A 7 13.58 5.53 -12.76
C ALA A 7 13.62 4.78 -11.42
N PHE A 8 12.53 4.80 -10.64
CA PHE A 8 12.43 4.12 -9.34
C PHE A 8 11.40 2.98 -9.35
N ARG A 9 10.88 2.63 -10.52
CA ARG A 9 9.94 1.53 -10.68
C ARG A 9 10.72 0.21 -10.70
N GLU A 10 10.27 -0.75 -9.91
CA GLU A 10 10.76 -2.13 -9.93
C GLU A 10 9.70 -3.02 -10.57
N ASP A 11 10.08 -3.77 -11.61
CA ASP A 11 9.19 -4.65 -12.37
C ASP A 11 9.65 -6.12 -12.35
N ARG A 12 10.82 -6.41 -11.76
CA ARG A 12 11.34 -7.79 -11.65
C ARG A 12 10.54 -8.60 -10.64
N ALA A 13 9.86 -9.63 -11.13
CA ALA A 13 8.95 -10.44 -10.34
C ALA A 13 9.63 -11.09 -9.13
N GLU A 14 10.88 -11.55 -9.26
CA GLU A 14 11.64 -12.19 -8.20
C GLU A 14 11.89 -11.26 -7.00
N ILE A 15 12.14 -9.97 -7.26
CA ILE A 15 12.34 -8.96 -6.21
C ILE A 15 11.02 -8.61 -5.54
N LEU A 16 9.97 -8.39 -6.35
CA LEU A 16 8.63 -8.08 -5.83
C LEU A 16 8.08 -9.23 -4.99
N HIS A 17 8.25 -10.47 -5.45
CA HIS A 17 7.86 -11.68 -4.71
C HIS A 17 8.67 -11.84 -3.42
N GLY A 18 9.96 -11.52 -3.42
CA GLY A 18 10.78 -11.45 -2.21
C GLY A 18 10.22 -10.45 -1.20
N ALA A 19 9.97 -9.22 -1.64
CA ALA A 19 9.41 -8.17 -0.79
C ALA A 19 8.04 -8.53 -0.21
N ILE A 20 7.17 -9.17 -0.99
CA ILE A 20 5.86 -9.66 -0.52
C ILE A 20 6.05 -10.67 0.63
N ARG A 21 6.99 -11.60 0.50
CA ARG A 21 7.25 -12.60 1.55
C ARG A 21 7.86 -11.98 2.81
N ASP A 22 8.74 -11.00 2.66
CA ASP A 22 9.41 -10.35 3.79
C ASP A 22 8.46 -9.43 4.56
N LEU A 23 7.59 -8.70 3.85
CA LEU A 23 6.65 -7.76 4.47
C LEU A 23 5.38 -8.44 4.95
N TYR A 24 4.83 -9.37 4.15
CA TYR A 24 3.65 -10.25 4.31
C TYR A 24 2.34 -9.65 4.84
N PHE A 25 2.38 -8.66 5.72
CA PHE A 25 1.24 -7.92 6.26
C PHE A 25 0.94 -6.72 5.35
N GLY A 26 -0.12 -6.85 4.55
CA GLY A 26 -0.47 -5.91 3.51
C GLY A 26 -1.89 -5.37 3.67
N LEU A 27 -2.13 -4.16 3.14
CA LEU A 27 -3.44 -3.54 3.10
C LEU A 27 -4.21 -4.01 1.87
N LEU A 28 -5.30 -4.74 2.07
CA LEU A 28 -6.31 -4.97 1.04
C LEU A 28 -7.12 -3.70 0.84
N VAL A 29 -7.23 -3.25 -0.40
CA VAL A 29 -8.13 -2.18 -0.83
C VAL A 29 -9.06 -2.75 -1.90
N THR A 30 -10.35 -2.61 -1.68
CA THR A 30 -11.40 -3.01 -2.64
C THR A 30 -12.38 -1.86 -2.80
N HIS A 31 -13.04 -1.78 -3.94
CA HIS A 31 -14.02 -0.73 -4.23
C HIS A 31 -15.45 -1.30 -4.34
N PRO A 32 -16.16 -1.52 -3.22
CA PRO A 32 -17.60 -1.77 -3.26
C PRO A 32 -18.37 -0.58 -3.86
N THR A 33 -19.65 -0.78 -4.17
CA THR A 33 -20.54 0.28 -4.72
C THR A 33 -20.62 1.54 -3.87
N ASP A 34 -20.36 1.43 -2.56
CA ASP A 34 -20.54 2.50 -1.58
C ASP A 34 -19.21 3.14 -1.10
N GLY A 35 -18.11 2.95 -1.85
CA GLY A 35 -16.82 3.58 -1.57
C GLY A 35 -15.66 2.60 -1.51
N TYR A 36 -14.67 2.86 -0.64
CA TYR A 36 -13.52 1.97 -0.45
C TYR A 36 -13.65 1.18 0.84
N ALA A 37 -13.38 -0.12 0.76
CA ALA A 37 -13.18 -0.97 1.93
C ALA A 37 -11.70 -1.31 2.04
N THR A 38 -11.18 -1.27 3.27
CA THR A 38 -9.77 -1.56 3.54
C THR A 38 -9.61 -2.48 4.74
N SER A 39 -8.71 -3.46 4.61
CA SER A 39 -8.37 -4.39 5.69
C SER A 39 -6.89 -4.75 5.63
N TYR A 40 -6.19 -4.62 6.75
CA TYR A 40 -4.84 -5.18 6.87
C TYR A 40 -4.93 -6.68 7.14
N LEU A 41 -4.22 -7.47 6.32
CA LEU A 41 -4.24 -8.92 6.38
C LEU A 41 -2.82 -9.48 6.24
N PRO A 42 -2.51 -10.61 6.89
CA PRO A 42 -1.40 -11.45 6.49
C PRO A 42 -1.69 -12.06 5.11
N TRP A 43 -0.69 -12.00 4.22
CA TRP A 43 -0.74 -12.55 2.88
C TRP A 43 0.32 -13.62 2.70
N GLU A 44 -0.07 -14.69 2.03
CA GLU A 44 0.82 -15.72 1.54
C GLU A 44 0.89 -15.63 0.02
N LEU A 45 2.11 -15.69 -0.53
CA LEU A 45 2.34 -15.68 -1.98
C LEU A 45 2.61 -17.09 -2.48
N ASP A 46 1.67 -17.62 -3.27
CA ASP A 46 1.90 -18.79 -4.10
C ASP A 46 2.42 -18.34 -5.46
N ALA A 47 3.75 -18.37 -5.63
CA ALA A 47 4.40 -17.92 -6.86
C ALA A 47 4.20 -18.88 -8.05
N GLN A 48 3.75 -20.12 -7.83
CA GLN A 48 3.54 -21.11 -8.89
C GLN A 48 2.10 -21.07 -9.44
N ARG A 49 1.19 -20.40 -8.73
CA ARG A 49 -0.22 -20.29 -9.13
C ARG A 49 -0.48 -19.02 -9.92
N GLY A 50 -0.73 -19.19 -11.21
CA GLY A 50 -1.06 -18.08 -12.13
C GLY A 50 0.18 -17.36 -12.68
N PRO A 51 0.01 -16.49 -13.69
CA PRO A 51 1.13 -15.92 -14.45
C PRO A 51 2.03 -14.97 -13.64
N GLN A 52 1.54 -14.39 -12.54
CA GLN A 52 2.29 -13.47 -11.68
C GLN A 52 2.36 -13.95 -10.22
N GLY A 53 1.96 -15.20 -9.96
CA GLY A 53 1.66 -15.71 -8.63
C GLY A 53 0.26 -15.30 -8.15
N THR A 54 -0.16 -15.88 -7.03
CA THR A 54 -1.45 -15.64 -6.40
C THR A 54 -1.24 -15.27 -4.93
N LEU A 55 -1.88 -14.19 -4.48
CA LEU A 55 -1.95 -13.84 -3.08
C LEU A 55 -3.12 -14.55 -2.41
N VAL A 56 -2.85 -15.20 -1.28
CA VAL A 56 -3.84 -15.88 -0.45
C VAL A 56 -3.92 -15.16 0.89
N GLY A 57 -5.15 -14.83 1.30
CA GLY A 57 -5.44 -14.16 2.56
C GLY A 57 -6.85 -14.51 3.02
N HIS A 58 -7.15 -14.25 4.29
CA HIS A 58 -8.42 -14.61 4.89
C HIS A 58 -9.11 -13.39 5.50
N LEU A 59 -10.37 -13.18 5.13
CA LEU A 59 -11.24 -12.20 5.77
C LEU A 59 -12.18 -12.89 6.75
N ALA A 60 -12.36 -12.29 7.92
CA ALA A 60 -13.39 -12.73 8.86
C ALA A 60 -14.78 -12.56 8.23
N ARG A 61 -15.70 -13.49 8.48
CA ARG A 61 -17.08 -13.42 7.95
C ARG A 61 -17.87 -12.19 8.43
N TYR A 62 -17.50 -11.62 9.57
CA TYR A 62 -18.06 -10.37 10.06
C TYR A 62 -17.60 -9.15 9.26
N ASN A 63 -16.44 -9.21 8.60
CA ASN A 63 -15.92 -8.12 7.79
C ASN A 63 -16.67 -8.05 6.46
N PRO A 64 -17.52 -7.03 6.20
CA PRO A 64 -18.35 -6.98 5.00
C PRO A 64 -17.54 -6.95 3.69
N GLN A 65 -16.23 -6.67 3.75
CA GLN A 65 -15.34 -6.66 2.60
C GLN A 65 -15.28 -8.00 1.85
N TRP A 66 -15.56 -9.14 2.48
CA TRP A 66 -15.58 -10.44 1.78
C TRP A 66 -16.70 -10.55 0.75
N LYS A 67 -17.73 -9.69 0.83
CA LYS A 67 -18.88 -9.69 -0.09
C LYS A 67 -18.57 -8.97 -1.41
N VAL A 68 -17.45 -8.25 -1.50
CA VAL A 68 -17.04 -7.61 -2.74
C VAL A 68 -16.76 -8.71 -3.76
N SER A 69 -17.52 -8.73 -4.87
CA SER A 69 -17.54 -9.85 -5.81
C SER A 69 -16.14 -10.18 -6.35
N PRO A 70 -15.65 -11.42 -6.17
CA PRO A 70 -14.36 -11.85 -6.72
C PRO A 70 -14.34 -11.97 -8.25
N GLU A 71 -15.49 -11.90 -8.93
CA GLU A 71 -15.60 -12.12 -10.38
C GLU A 71 -15.43 -10.85 -11.24
N GLY A 72 -15.14 -9.69 -10.65
CA GLY A 72 -14.91 -8.48 -11.44
C GLY A 72 -14.56 -7.21 -10.68
N ALA A 73 -14.29 -7.28 -9.38
CA ALA A 73 -13.83 -6.12 -8.63
C ALA A 73 -12.29 -6.04 -8.66
N ASP A 74 -11.77 -4.90 -9.13
CA ASP A 74 -10.35 -4.60 -8.97
C ASP A 74 -10.02 -4.52 -7.47
N ALA A 75 -9.09 -5.37 -7.05
CA ALA A 75 -8.51 -5.37 -5.72
C ALA A 75 -7.06 -4.91 -5.80
N LEU A 76 -6.66 -4.05 -4.87
CA LEU A 76 -5.28 -3.60 -4.70
C LEU A 76 -4.76 -4.09 -3.36
N VAL A 77 -3.61 -4.74 -3.35
CA VAL A 77 -2.88 -5.05 -2.11
C VAL A 77 -1.64 -4.18 -2.04
N VAL A 78 -1.48 -3.47 -0.91
CA VAL A 78 -0.33 -2.59 -0.66
C VAL A 78 0.54 -3.16 0.44
N PHE A 79 1.81 -3.42 0.11
CA PHE A 79 2.83 -3.80 1.07
C PHE A 79 3.72 -2.58 1.38
N GLN A 80 3.90 -2.28 2.66
CA GLN A 80 4.67 -1.12 3.11
C GLN A 80 5.99 -1.57 3.70
N GLY A 81 7.09 -1.21 3.04
CA GLY A 81 8.43 -1.42 3.56
C GLY A 81 8.85 -0.37 4.60
N PRO A 82 10.11 -0.42 5.04
CA PRO A 82 10.72 0.62 5.87
C PRO A 82 10.59 1.99 5.19
N HIS A 83 10.17 2.99 5.96
CA HIS A 83 9.98 4.35 5.48
C HIS A 83 10.61 5.35 6.44
N ALA A 84 11.09 6.46 5.89
CA ALA A 84 11.64 7.56 6.66
C ALA A 84 11.38 8.88 5.95
N TYR A 85 11.22 9.94 6.74
CA TYR A 85 11.19 11.29 6.19
C TYR A 85 12.62 11.75 5.87
N VAL A 86 12.83 12.22 4.64
CA VAL A 86 14.12 12.78 4.19
C VAL A 86 13.92 14.26 3.88
N SER A 87 14.50 15.13 4.71
CA SER A 87 14.34 16.58 4.52
C SER A 87 15.19 17.07 3.35
N PRO A 88 14.64 17.87 2.42
CA PRO A 88 15.44 18.50 1.38
C PRO A 88 16.49 19.47 1.94
N SER A 89 16.29 20.00 3.16
CA SER A 89 17.27 20.86 3.85
C SER A 89 18.58 20.15 4.21
N TRP A 90 18.64 18.81 4.12
CA TRP A 90 19.85 18.04 4.36
C TRP A 90 20.83 18.07 3.18
N TYR A 91 20.41 18.55 2.01
CA TYR A 91 21.26 18.63 0.82
C TYR A 91 21.72 20.07 0.57
N PRO A 92 22.98 20.42 0.84
CA PRO A 92 23.51 21.74 0.49
C PRO A 92 23.47 21.96 -1.03
N GLY A 93 22.99 23.12 -1.47
CA GLY A 93 23.00 23.53 -2.88
C GLY A 93 21.76 23.21 -3.72
N LYS A 94 20.77 22.47 -3.19
CA LYS A 94 19.46 22.33 -3.86
C LYS A 94 18.54 23.50 -3.46
N GLY A 95 18.49 24.55 -4.28
CA GLY A 95 17.49 25.61 -4.18
C GLY A 95 16.07 25.02 -4.24
N LEU A 96 15.23 25.35 -3.27
CA LEU A 96 13.97 24.68 -2.95
C LEU A 96 12.93 24.81 -4.09
N PRO A 97 12.53 23.72 -4.78
CA PRO A 97 11.32 23.69 -5.58
C PRO A 97 10.25 22.79 -4.92
N TYR A 98 10.30 22.61 -3.59
CA TYR A 98 9.25 21.85 -2.90
C TYR A 98 8.16 22.81 -2.44
N ILE A 99 6.92 22.47 -2.78
CA ILE A 99 5.73 23.14 -2.23
C ILE A 99 5.47 22.47 -0.89
N PRO A 100 5.79 23.10 0.26
CA PRO A 100 5.36 22.57 1.55
C PRO A 100 3.84 22.41 1.52
N CYS A 101 3.33 21.25 1.96
CA CYS A 101 1.89 21.04 2.12
C CYS A 101 1.38 21.95 3.25
N LYS A 102 1.15 23.24 2.95
CA LYS A 102 0.64 24.23 3.91
C LYS A 102 -0.87 24.08 4.18
N LYS A 103 -1.53 23.07 3.59
CA LYS A 103 -3.00 22.90 3.62
C LYS A 103 -3.51 21.57 4.19
N CYS A 104 -2.69 20.78 4.87
CA CYS A 104 -3.22 19.72 5.74
C CYS A 104 -3.45 20.32 7.14
N ARG A 105 -4.65 20.88 7.39
CA ARG A 105 -5.13 21.03 8.77
C ARG A 105 -5.36 19.62 9.29
N PHE A 106 -4.36 19.05 9.95
CA PHE A 106 -4.59 17.91 10.85
C PHE A 106 -5.46 18.45 11.98
N GLY A 107 -6.75 18.13 11.93
CA GLY A 107 -7.65 18.34 13.05
C GLY A 107 -7.08 17.61 14.26
N THR A 108 -7.08 18.31 15.39
CA THR A 108 -6.63 17.89 16.71
C THR A 108 -7.16 16.50 17.07
N ALA A 109 -6.36 15.45 16.89
CA ALA A 109 -6.71 14.08 17.30
C ALA A 109 -5.45 13.21 17.52
N ILE A 110 -4.40 13.78 18.12
CA ILE A 110 -3.25 13.03 18.63
C ILE A 110 -2.93 13.54 20.04
N GLU A 111 -3.91 13.45 20.93
CA GLU A 111 -3.69 13.44 22.37
C GLU A 111 -4.53 12.32 22.96
N SER A 112 -3.96 11.59 23.91
CA SER A 112 -4.47 10.38 24.57
C SER A 112 -4.25 9.07 23.83
N MET A 113 -3.01 8.56 23.89
CA MET A 113 -2.68 7.21 24.39
C MET A 113 -1.21 7.23 24.82
N ALA A 114 -1.00 7.71 26.04
CA ALA A 114 0.16 7.39 26.88
C ALA A 114 -0.37 6.66 28.11
#